data_AF-A0A8B9K036-F1
#
_entry.id   AF-A0A8B9K036-F1
#
_cell.length_a   1.000
_cell.length_b   1.000
_cell.length_c   1.000
_cell.angle_alpha   90.00
_cell.angle_beta   90.00
_cell.angle_gamma   90.00
#
_symmetry.space_group_name_H-M   'P 1'
#
loop_
_entity.id
_entity.type
_entity.pdbx_description
1 polymer ?
#
loop_
_entity_poly.entity_id
_entity_poly.type
_entity_poly.pdbx_seq_one_letter_code
_entity_poly.pdbx_strand_id
1 'polypeptide(L)'
;MLLNPIFTIFRPAIMSGRGKKVGAAASKRKATVSRSTRAGLQFPVGRVARLLKKGNYAQRVGTGAAVYLASVLEYLSAEVLELAGNTSRDNKKHRIAPRHIQLAVRNDEELNALLAGGSF
;
A
#
# COMPACT_ATOMS: atom_id res chain seq x y z
N MET A 1 -56.81 53.37 -2.30
CA MET A 1 -57.29 52.16 -1.61
C MET A 1 -56.79 50.93 -2.36
N LEU A 2 -55.77 50.27 -1.82
CA LEU A 2 -55.59 48.80 -1.81
C LEU A 2 -54.32 48.53 -1.01
N LEU A 3 -54.54 48.09 0.23
CA LEU A 3 -53.54 47.79 1.25
C LEU A 3 -52.82 46.48 0.88
N ASN A 4 -51.49 46.47 0.88
CA ASN A 4 -50.71 45.23 0.94
C ASN A 4 -50.18 45.06 2.36
N PRO A 5 -50.55 44.00 3.10
CA PRO A 5 -50.07 43.79 4.44
C PRO A 5 -48.68 43.14 4.44
N ILE A 6 -47.89 43.61 5.38
CA ILE A 6 -46.60 43.10 5.80
C ILE A 6 -46.84 41.78 6.59
N PHE A 7 -45.81 40.93 6.63
CA PHE A 7 -45.57 39.83 7.57
C PHE A 7 -46.22 38.46 7.28
N THR A 8 -45.43 37.55 6.70
CA THR A 8 -45.49 36.12 7.07
C THR A 8 -44.14 35.41 6.88
N ILE A 9 -43.45 35.26 8.01
CA ILE A 9 -42.71 34.07 8.45
C ILE A 9 -41.41 33.69 7.72
N PHE A 10 -40.35 34.24 8.32
CA PHE A 10 -39.04 33.64 8.57
C PHE A 10 -39.12 32.14 8.96
N ARG A 11 -38.61 31.23 8.12
CA ARG A 11 -38.08 29.92 8.54
C ARG A 11 -36.69 29.73 7.92
N PRO A 12 -35.58 29.90 8.66
CA PRO A 12 -34.31 29.40 8.19
C PRO A 12 -34.36 27.87 8.25
N ALA A 13 -34.20 27.22 7.10
CA ALA A 13 -33.97 25.79 7.04
C ALA A 13 -32.71 25.46 7.86
N ILE A 14 -32.84 24.59 8.87
CA ILE A 14 -31.71 24.01 9.58
C ILE A 14 -31.01 23.05 8.61
N MET A 15 -30.07 23.58 7.83
CA MET A 15 -29.12 22.80 7.07
C MET A 15 -28.11 22.20 8.04
N SER A 16 -28.45 21.05 8.66
CA SER A 16 -27.47 20.15 9.29
C SER A 16 -26.67 19.43 8.20
N GLY A 17 -25.96 20.20 7.39
CA GLY A 17 -25.01 19.71 6.41
C GLY A 17 -23.64 19.67 7.06
N ARG A 18 -23.17 18.48 7.45
CA ARG A 18 -21.79 18.27 7.89
C ARG A 18 -20.86 18.55 6.71
N GLY A 19 -20.47 19.82 6.57
CA GLY A 19 -19.58 20.29 5.52
C GLY A 19 -18.28 19.50 5.51
N LYS A 20 -17.90 19.06 4.31
CA LYS A 20 -16.56 18.54 3.99
C LYS A 20 -15.56 19.55 4.56
N LYS A 21 -14.78 19.16 5.58
CA LYS A 21 -13.82 20.05 6.27
C LYS A 21 -12.76 20.54 5.30
N VAL A 22 -13.04 21.65 4.63
CA VAL A 22 -12.07 22.47 3.90
C VAL A 22 -11.86 23.69 4.80
N GLY A 23 -10.75 23.70 5.55
CA GLY A 23 -10.46 24.81 6.45
C GLY A 23 -9.47 24.44 7.54
N ALA A 24 -8.31 25.09 7.50
CA ALA A 24 -7.24 24.99 8.47
C ALA A 24 -7.69 25.51 9.84
N ALA A 25 -7.70 24.62 10.82
CA ALA A 25 -7.52 24.95 12.22
C ALA A 25 -6.48 23.94 12.75
N ALA A 26 -5.48 24.42 13.48
CA ALA A 26 -4.42 23.61 14.09
C ALA A 26 -4.97 22.74 15.24
N SER A 27 -5.94 21.88 14.92
CA SER A 27 -6.25 20.69 15.70
C SER A 27 -5.06 19.76 15.57
N LYS A 28 -4.50 19.28 16.68
CA LYS A 28 -3.45 18.23 16.72
C LYS A 28 -3.80 17.17 15.67
N ARG A 29 -3.14 17.21 14.51
CA ARG A 29 -3.46 16.32 13.40
C ARG A 29 -3.20 14.92 13.91
N LYS A 30 -4.26 14.11 14.03
CA LYS A 30 -4.14 12.68 14.32
C LYS A 30 -3.06 12.13 13.39
N ALA A 31 -2.08 11.42 13.95
CA ALA A 31 -0.97 10.89 13.18
C ALA A 31 -1.51 10.16 11.94
N THR A 32 -1.00 10.53 10.77
CA THR A 32 -1.48 9.95 9.52
C THR A 32 -1.00 8.50 9.47
N VAL A 33 -1.90 7.55 9.69
CA VAL A 33 -1.58 6.12 9.58
C VAL A 33 -1.21 5.83 8.13
N SER A 34 -0.04 5.23 7.93
CA SER A 34 0.47 4.89 6.61
C SER A 34 -0.44 3.85 5.91
N ARG A 35 -0.43 3.83 4.58
CA ARG A 35 -1.19 2.83 3.82
C ARG A 35 -0.68 1.41 4.06
N SER A 36 0.63 1.24 4.27
CA SER A 36 1.23 -0.06 4.64
C SER A 36 0.70 -0.56 5.97
N THR A 37 0.71 0.29 7.00
CA THR A 37 0.18 -0.06 8.34
C THR A 37 -1.31 -0.41 8.28
N ARG A 38 -2.11 0.29 7.47
CA ARG A 38 -3.54 -0.05 7.29
C ARG A 38 -3.76 -1.37 6.54
N ALA A 39 -2.84 -1.72 5.64
CA ALA A 39 -2.90 -2.96 4.87
C ALA A 39 -2.25 -4.15 5.60
N GLY A 40 -1.61 -3.93 6.76
CA GLY A 40 -0.88 -4.98 7.47
C GLY A 40 0.41 -5.44 6.80
N LEU A 41 1.00 -4.60 5.93
CA LEU A 41 2.18 -4.95 5.14
C LEU A 41 3.44 -4.28 5.70
N GLN A 42 4.56 -5.02 5.70
CA GLN A 42 5.90 -4.46 5.92
C GLN A 42 6.38 -3.67 4.70
N PHE A 43 5.99 -4.09 3.49
CA PHE A 43 6.40 -3.45 2.26
C PHE A 43 5.75 -2.07 2.07
N PRO A 44 6.47 -1.10 1.45
CA PRO A 44 6.03 0.28 1.37
C PRO A 44 5.00 0.50 0.24
N VAL A 45 3.71 0.30 0.50
CA VAL A 45 2.57 0.55 -0.41
C VAL A 45 2.64 1.94 -1.04
N GLY A 46 3.04 2.95 -0.26
CA GLY A 46 3.20 4.33 -0.73
C GLY A 46 4.24 4.47 -1.84
N ARG A 47 5.36 3.76 -1.70
CA ARG A 47 6.47 3.76 -2.67
C ARG A 47 6.07 2.98 -3.92
N VAL A 48 5.46 1.81 -3.76
CA VAL A 48 4.95 0.98 -4.88
C VAL A 48 3.98 1.79 -5.73
N ALA A 49 3.02 2.48 -5.12
CA ALA A 49 2.07 3.34 -5.84
C ALA A 49 2.76 4.44 -6.66
N ARG A 50 3.85 5.04 -6.14
CA ARG A 50 4.62 6.06 -6.84
C ARG A 50 5.41 5.46 -8.01
N LEU A 51 6.00 4.28 -7.83
CA LEU A 51 6.72 3.56 -8.88
C LEU A 51 5.79 3.15 -10.02
N LEU A 52 4.58 2.65 -9.72
CA LEU A 52 3.57 2.32 -10.72
C LEU A 52 3.17 3.52 -11.57
N LYS A 53 3.04 4.71 -10.96
CA LYS A 53 2.76 5.95 -11.69
C LYS A 53 3.95 6.41 -12.53
N LYS A 54 5.18 6.32 -11.99
CA LYS A 54 6.40 6.72 -12.70
C LYS A 54 6.69 5.81 -13.91
N GLY A 55 6.33 4.54 -13.81
CA GLY A 55 6.54 3.56 -14.88
C GLY A 55 5.57 3.68 -16.06
N ASN A 56 4.58 4.57 -16.01
CA ASN A 56 3.60 4.78 -17.08
C ASN A 56 2.89 3.50 -17.57
N TYR A 57 2.71 2.50 -16.71
CA TYR A 57 2.05 1.22 -17.07
C TYR A 57 0.57 1.38 -17.46
N ALA A 58 -0.09 2.43 -16.97
CA ALA A 58 -1.46 2.77 -17.30
C ALA A 58 -1.72 4.27 -17.05
N GLN A 59 -2.73 4.84 -17.72
CA GLN A 59 -3.14 6.24 -17.51
C GLN A 59 -3.63 6.50 -16.08
N ARG A 60 -4.26 5.51 -15.44
CA ARG A 60 -4.73 5.58 -14.05
C ARG A 60 -4.33 4.30 -13.32
N VAL A 61 -3.85 4.44 -12.09
CA VAL A 61 -3.51 3.33 -11.20
C VAL A 61 -4.42 3.37 -9.99
N GLY A 62 -5.21 2.32 -9.79
CA GLY A 62 -6.10 2.18 -8.64
C GLY A 62 -5.33 2.06 -7.32
N THR A 63 -5.95 2.46 -6.21
CA THR A 63 -5.34 2.36 -4.87
C THR A 63 -5.10 0.91 -4.46
N GLY A 64 -6.02 0.01 -4.81
CA GLY A 64 -5.92 -1.44 -4.54
C GLY A 64 -4.74 -2.10 -5.27
N ALA A 65 -4.42 -1.66 -6.50
CA ALA A 65 -3.32 -2.22 -7.28
C ALA A 65 -1.97 -2.11 -6.54
N ALA A 66 -1.71 -0.96 -5.90
CA ALA A 66 -0.48 -0.77 -5.14
C ALA A 66 -0.42 -1.59 -3.85
N VAL A 67 -1.57 -1.88 -3.23
CA VAL A 67 -1.65 -2.75 -2.05
C VAL A 67 -1.39 -4.20 -2.46
N TYR A 68 -2.09 -4.66 -3.50
CA TYR A 68 -1.96 -6.03 -4.02
C TYR A 68 -0.54 -6.31 -4.50
N LEU A 69 0.06 -5.41 -5.27
CA LEU A 69 1.45 -5.60 -5.72
C LEU A 69 2.42 -5.59 -4.53
N ALA A 70 2.22 -4.72 -3.53
CA ALA A 70 3.06 -4.72 -2.34
C ALA A 70 2.95 -6.04 -1.55
N SER A 71 1.75 -6.60 -1.42
CA SER A 71 1.55 -7.88 -0.72
C SER A 71 2.19 -9.05 -1.47
N VAL A 72 2.08 -9.10 -2.80
CA VAL A 72 2.72 -10.15 -3.61
C VAL A 72 4.25 -10.06 -3.52
N LEU A 73 4.82 -8.85 -3.60
CA LEU A 73 6.26 -8.66 -3.46
C LEU A 73 6.77 -9.03 -2.06
N GLU A 74 5.99 -8.72 -1.01
CA GLU A 74 6.31 -9.10 0.37
C GLU A 74 6.28 -10.62 0.54
N TYR A 75 5.25 -11.28 0.02
CA TYR A 75 5.12 -12.74 0.03
C TYR A 75 6.30 -13.43 -0.66
N LEU A 76 6.61 -13.06 -1.91
CA LEU A 76 7.72 -13.65 -2.66
C LEU A 76 9.07 -13.41 -1.97
N SER A 77 9.26 -12.23 -1.37
CA SER A 77 10.49 -11.95 -0.62
C SER A 77 10.60 -12.80 0.64
N ALA A 78 9.48 -13.02 1.34
CA ALA A 78 9.44 -13.88 2.52
C ALA A 78 9.77 -15.33 2.16
N GLU A 79 9.17 -15.87 1.09
CA GLU A 79 9.40 -17.23 0.60
C GLU A 79 10.89 -17.49 0.28
N VAL A 80 11.50 -16.59 -0.50
CA VAL A 80 12.93 -16.70 -0.83
C VAL A 80 13.81 -16.61 0.42
N LEU A 81 13.47 -15.72 1.36
CA LEU A 81 14.23 -15.55 2.59
C LEU A 81 14.08 -16.73 3.55
N GLU A 82 12.92 -17.38 3.58
CA GLU A 82 12.67 -18.59 4.37
C GLU A 82 13.54 -19.75 3.88
N LEU A 83 13.49 -20.05 2.58
CA LEU A 83 14.28 -21.13 1.98
C LEU A 83 15.79 -20.84 2.03
N ALA A 84 16.21 -19.60 1.77
CA ALA A 84 17.61 -19.21 1.89
C ALA A 84 18.09 -19.21 3.36
N GLY A 85 17.21 -18.90 4.30
CA GLY A 85 17.45 -19.00 5.75
C GLY A 85 17.69 -20.44 6.18
N ASN A 86 16.85 -21.37 5.73
CA ASN A 86 17.02 -22.81 5.96
C ASN A 86 18.36 -23.29 5.37
N THR A 87 18.64 -22.95 4.12
CA THR A 87 19.91 -23.29 3.46
C THR A 87 21.13 -22.73 4.21
N SER A 88 21.04 -21.50 4.73
CA SER A 88 22.10 -20.89 5.54
C SER A 88 22.32 -21.66 6.85
N ARG A 89 21.23 -22.07 7.50
CA ARG A 89 21.25 -22.82 8.76
C ARG A 89 21.87 -24.20 8.56
N ASP A 90 21.51 -24.90 7.49
CA ASP A 90 22.06 -26.21 7.13
C ASP A 90 23.57 -26.15 6.86
N ASN A 91 24.02 -25.04 6.24
CA ASN A 91 25.44 -24.74 6.04
C ASN A 91 26.15 -24.23 7.32
N LYS A 92 25.48 -24.26 8.48
CA LYS A 92 25.99 -23.79 9.77
C LYS A 92 26.47 -22.32 9.73
N LYS A 93 25.74 -21.47 9.00
CA LYS A 93 26.00 -20.03 8.89
C LYS A 93 24.85 -19.22 9.47
N HIS A 94 25.18 -18.13 10.17
CA HIS A 94 24.20 -17.19 10.73
C HIS A 94 23.80 -16.05 9.77
N ARG A 95 24.47 -15.93 8.62
CA ARG A 95 24.20 -14.89 7.62
C ARG A 95 23.86 -15.52 6.28
N ILE A 96 22.73 -15.10 5.71
CA ILE A 96 22.34 -15.43 4.34
C ILE A 96 23.34 -14.79 3.37
N ALA A 97 23.93 -15.59 2.49
CA ALA A 97 24.86 -15.19 1.44
C ALA A 97 24.25 -15.49 0.06
N PRO A 98 24.77 -14.90 -1.04
CA PRO A 98 24.25 -15.16 -2.39
C PRO A 98 24.12 -16.65 -2.73
N ARG A 99 25.09 -17.49 -2.31
CA ARG A 99 25.04 -18.95 -2.48
C ARG A 99 23.79 -19.59 -1.85
N HIS A 100 23.34 -19.11 -0.69
CA HIS A 100 22.16 -19.67 -0.03
C HIS A 100 20.88 -19.34 -0.80
N ILE A 101 20.81 -18.13 -1.37
CA ILE A 101 19.69 -17.72 -2.23
C ILE A 101 19.69 -18.54 -3.52
N GLN A 102 20.86 -18.69 -4.16
CA GLN A 102 20.98 -19.47 -5.39
C GLN A 102 20.53 -20.92 -5.18
N LEU A 103 21.00 -21.58 -4.12
CA LEU A 103 20.60 -22.95 -3.80
C LEU A 103 19.11 -23.06 -3.47
N ALA A 104 18.57 -22.13 -2.66
CA ALA A 104 17.15 -22.09 -2.34
C ALA A 104 16.28 -21.98 -3.59
N VAL A 105 16.61 -21.04 -4.49
CA VAL A 105 15.87 -20.83 -5.74
C VAL A 105 16.00 -22.03 -6.68
N ARG A 106 17.17 -22.64 -6.81
CA ARG A 106 17.39 -23.77 -7.74
C ARG A 106 16.71 -25.06 -7.28
N ASN A 107 16.59 -25.26 -5.97
CA ASN A 107 15.99 -26.46 -5.39
C ASN A 107 14.46 -26.36 -5.29
N ASP A 108 13.89 -25.18 -5.43
CA ASP A 108 12.45 -24.96 -5.46
C ASP A 108 11.94 -24.85 -6.91
N GLU A 109 10.97 -25.68 -7.28
CA GLU A 109 10.50 -25.78 -8.65
C GLU A 109 9.83 -24.48 -9.13
N GLU A 110 8.99 -23.88 -8.29
CA GLU A 110 8.22 -22.68 -8.61
C GLU A 110 9.13 -21.46 -8.73
N LEU A 111 10.05 -21.28 -7.79
CA LEU A 111 11.03 -20.19 -7.83
C LEU A 111 12.04 -20.36 -8.95
N ASN A 112 12.50 -21.59 -9.22
CA ASN A 112 13.39 -21.85 -10.36
C ASN A 112 12.69 -21.54 -11.68
N ALA A 113 11.40 -21.90 -11.82
CA ALA A 113 10.60 -21.58 -13.01
C ALA A 113 10.37 -20.06 -13.14
N LEU A 114 9.99 -19.39 -12.03
CA LEU A 114 9.77 -17.94 -12.00
C LEU A 114 11.02 -17.14 -12.36
N LEU A 115 12.19 -17.64 -11.96
CA LEU A 115 13.48 -16.95 -12.07
C LEU A 115 14.41 -17.55 -13.16
N ALA A 116 13.89 -18.42 -14.03
CA ALA A 116 14.70 -19.17 -14.99
C ALA A 116 15.58 -18.32 -15.92
N GLY A 117 15.22 -17.05 -16.17
CA GLY A 117 15.99 -16.10 -16.99
C GLY A 117 17.01 -15.25 -16.22
N GLY A 118 17.06 -15.35 -14.88
CA GLY A 118 17.97 -14.58 -14.03
C GLY A 118 19.33 -15.26 -13.84
N SER A 119 20.40 -14.46 -13.82
CA SER A 119 21.73 -14.91 -13.39
C SER A 119 21.85 -14.69 -11.88
N PHE A 120 21.96 -15.77 -11.11
CA PHE A 120 22.24 -15.78 -9.67
C PHE A 120 23.46 -16.64 -9.38
#